data_AF-A0A9E3F749-F1
#
_entry.id   AF-A0A9E3F749-F1
#
_cell.length_a   1.000
_cell.length_b   1.000
_cell.length_c   1.000
_cell.angle_alpha   90.00
_cell.angle_beta   90.00
_cell.angle_gamma   90.00
#
_symmetry.space_group_name_H-M   'P 1'
#
loop_
_entity.id
_entity.type
_entity.pdbx_description
1 polymer ?
#
loop_
_entity_poly.entity_id
_entity_poly.type
_entity_poly.pdbx_seq_one_letter_code
_entity_poly.pdbx_strand_id
1 'polypeptide(L)'
;MRKNTFFALTALAGLLAFGSGPLRAQSPALAAHWTFDEGSGTVAADISGNGNNGTLQGDAGWGPGLVGAHALRLPGRPGSFVDVPAPVVDTTKSFTAAAWVKVNDVSGFQTFV
;
A
#
# COMPACT_ATOMS: atom_id res chain seq x y z
N MET A 1 47.47 -6.75 54.93
CA MET A 1 45.99 -6.57 54.97
C MET A 1 45.37 -7.48 53.91
N ARG A 2 44.29 -8.16 54.32
CA ARG A 2 43.42 -9.19 53.71
C ARG A 2 43.70 -9.78 52.32
N LYS A 3 43.90 -11.11 52.34
CA LYS A 3 43.60 -12.11 51.31
C LYS A 3 42.08 -12.20 51.08
N ASN A 4 41.63 -12.54 49.87
CA ASN A 4 40.39 -13.29 49.64
C ASN A 4 40.44 -14.04 48.29
N THR A 5 40.35 -15.36 48.36
CA THR A 5 40.28 -16.32 47.25
C THR A 5 38.87 -16.88 47.21
N PHE A 6 38.22 -17.02 46.04
CA PHE A 6 37.13 -17.99 45.83
C PHE A 6 37.06 -18.45 44.36
N PHE A 7 36.76 -19.75 44.20
CA PHE A 7 36.77 -20.59 43.00
C PHE A 7 35.38 -20.66 42.30
N ALA A 8 35.39 -21.25 41.08
CA ALA A 8 34.29 -21.87 40.31
C ALA A 8 33.46 -20.93 39.41
N LEU A 9 32.93 -21.30 38.24
CA LEU A 9 32.65 -22.60 37.61
C LEU A 9 32.55 -22.38 36.09
N THR A 10 33.05 -23.30 35.27
CA THR A 10 32.75 -23.38 33.83
C THR A 10 31.29 -23.75 33.59
N ALA A 11 30.58 -23.01 32.73
CA ALA A 11 29.41 -23.52 32.04
C ALA A 11 29.42 -22.99 30.59
N LEU A 12 29.72 -23.90 29.66
CA LEU A 12 29.49 -23.72 28.23
C LEU A 12 28.00 -24.00 27.98
N ALA A 13 27.26 -23.01 27.47
CA ALA A 13 25.95 -23.22 26.86
C ALA A 13 25.90 -22.41 25.55
N GLY A 14 26.03 -23.11 24.43
CA GLY A 14 25.82 -22.55 23.11
C GLY A 14 24.36 -22.16 22.94
N LEU A 15 24.10 -20.86 22.79
CA LEU A 15 22.81 -20.36 22.37
C LEU A 15 22.88 -20.15 20.85
N LEU A 16 22.32 -21.08 20.08
CA LEU A 16 21.95 -20.82 18.69
C LEU A 16 20.84 -19.75 18.74
N ALA A 17 21.23 -18.50 18.55
CA ALA A 17 20.28 -17.42 18.32
C ALA A 17 19.64 -17.66 16.95
N PHE A 18 18.48 -18.32 16.92
CA PHE A 18 17.57 -18.20 15.79
C PHE A 18 17.15 -16.74 15.75
N GLY A 19 17.65 -16.02 14.75
CA GLY A 19 17.30 -14.62 14.54
C GLY A 19 15.78 -14.49 14.46
N SER A 20 15.18 -13.97 15.52
CA SER A 20 13.82 -13.42 15.50
C SER A 20 13.87 -12.10 14.73
N GLY A 21 14.14 -12.18 13.42
CA GLY A 21 13.67 -11.12 12.53
C GLY A 21 12.15 -11.07 12.68
N PRO A 22 11.53 -9.88 12.65
CA PRO A 22 10.07 -9.83 12.67
C PRO A 22 9.57 -10.76 11.58
N LEU A 23 8.70 -11.71 11.93
CA LEU A 23 7.83 -12.34 10.95
C LEU A 23 7.01 -11.19 10.38
N ARG A 24 7.51 -10.54 9.33
CA ARG A 24 6.66 -9.71 8.49
C ARG A 24 5.58 -10.69 8.06
N ALA A 25 4.37 -10.50 8.58
CA ALA A 25 3.20 -11.06 7.94
C ALA A 25 3.35 -10.62 6.49
N GLN A 26 3.74 -11.55 5.63
CA GLN A 26 3.80 -11.31 4.21
C GLN A 26 2.33 -11.20 3.82
N SER A 27 1.76 -10.00 3.99
CA SER A 27 0.59 -9.59 3.26
C SER A 27 0.81 -10.10 1.83
N PRO A 28 -0.14 -10.81 1.21
CA PRO A 28 0.02 -11.24 -0.17
C PRO A 28 0.51 -10.01 -0.92
N ALA A 29 1.68 -10.10 -1.56
CA ALA A 29 2.39 -8.92 -2.04
C ALA A 29 1.43 -8.10 -2.89
N LEU A 30 0.93 -6.98 -2.36
CA LEU A 30 -0.06 -6.17 -3.06
C LEU A 30 0.59 -5.73 -4.37
N ALA A 31 -0.08 -5.96 -5.50
CA ALA A 31 0.44 -5.54 -6.80
C ALA A 31 0.51 -4.01 -6.87
N ALA A 32 -0.50 -3.31 -6.36
CA ALA A 32 -0.47 -1.89 -6.07
C ALA A 32 -1.46 -1.55 -4.95
N HIS A 33 -1.27 -0.40 -4.34
CA HIS A 33 -2.21 0.16 -3.37
C HIS A 33 -2.16 1.69 -3.42
N TRP A 34 -3.25 2.31 -3.84
CA TRP A 34 -3.41 3.76 -3.85
C TRP A 34 -4.42 4.17 -2.77
N THR A 35 -3.99 5.02 -1.85
CA THR A 35 -4.88 5.58 -0.81
C THR A 35 -5.64 6.80 -1.32
N PHE A 36 -5.09 7.49 -2.32
CA PHE A 36 -5.62 8.72 -2.91
C PHE A 36 -5.78 9.88 -1.90
N ASP A 37 -4.89 9.94 -0.91
CA ASP A 37 -4.94 10.94 0.18
C ASP A 37 -4.03 12.16 -0.09
N GLU A 38 -3.43 12.28 -1.27
CA GLU A 38 -2.45 13.34 -1.60
C GLU A 38 -3.05 14.74 -1.62
N GLY A 39 -4.32 14.87 -2.01
CA GLY A 39 -5.08 16.13 -1.97
C GLY A 39 -4.62 17.23 -2.94
N SER A 40 -3.50 17.06 -3.64
CA SER A 40 -2.93 18.04 -4.56
C SER A 40 -2.00 17.41 -5.60
N GLY A 41 -1.67 18.17 -6.66
CA GLY A 41 -0.84 17.67 -7.76
C GLY A 41 -1.55 16.65 -8.64
N THR A 42 -0.78 15.94 -9.46
CA THR A 42 -1.30 14.98 -10.45
C THR A 42 -0.82 13.54 -10.20
N VAL A 43 -0.17 13.26 -9.08
CA VAL A 43 0.38 11.93 -8.79
C VAL A 43 -0.48 11.24 -7.74
N ALA A 44 -0.91 10.02 -8.05
CA ALA A 44 -1.45 9.08 -7.07
C ALA A 44 -0.34 8.09 -6.68
N ALA A 45 0.16 8.16 -5.45
CA ALA A 45 1.29 7.35 -5.03
C ALA A 45 0.88 5.90 -4.75
N ASP A 46 1.66 4.96 -5.27
CA ASP A 46 1.53 3.54 -4.94
C ASP A 46 2.30 3.24 -3.65
N ILE A 47 1.57 2.99 -2.57
CA ILE A 47 2.15 2.69 -1.25
C ILE A 47 2.50 1.21 -1.06
N SER A 48 2.27 0.36 -2.07
CA SER A 48 2.72 -1.04 -2.03
C SER A 48 4.25 -1.18 -2.08
N GLY A 49 4.93 -0.15 -2.63
CA GLY A 49 6.38 -0.15 -2.85
C GLY A 49 6.80 -0.66 -4.22
N ASN A 50 5.87 -0.99 -5.13
CA ASN A 50 6.17 -1.51 -6.46
C ASN A 50 6.36 -0.42 -7.53
N GLY A 51 6.18 0.86 -7.18
CA GLY A 51 6.44 1.98 -8.07
C GLY A 51 5.35 2.21 -9.12
N ASN A 52 4.16 1.65 -8.93
CA ASN A 52 3.01 1.84 -9.84
C ASN A 52 2.31 3.19 -9.58
N ASN A 53 3.07 4.27 -9.46
CA ASN A 53 2.51 5.61 -9.24
C ASN A 53 1.61 5.97 -10.43
N GLY A 54 0.37 6.34 -10.12
CA GLY A 54 -0.59 6.81 -11.11
C GLY A 54 -0.42 8.28 -11.43
N THR A 55 -0.74 8.67 -12.66
CA THR A 55 -0.81 10.07 -13.10
C THR A 55 -2.24 10.43 -13.47
N LEU A 56 -2.79 11.44 -12.82
CA LEU A 56 -4.12 11.97 -13.11
C LEU A 56 -4.13 12.65 -14.49
N GLN A 57 -5.14 12.35 -15.28
CA GLN A 57 -5.35 12.86 -16.64
C GLN A 57 -6.64 13.66 -16.76
N GLY A 58 -6.67 14.58 -17.72
CA GLY A 58 -7.85 15.42 -17.99
C GLY A 58 -8.25 16.26 -16.78
N ASP A 59 -9.53 16.15 -16.40
CA ASP A 59 -10.11 16.88 -15.27
C ASP A 59 -10.16 16.04 -13.97
N ALA A 60 -9.45 14.91 -13.93
CA ALA A 60 -9.28 14.15 -12.70
C ALA A 60 -8.60 15.03 -11.63
N GLY A 61 -9.05 14.91 -10.38
CA GLY A 61 -8.50 15.71 -9.29
C GLY A 61 -8.80 15.09 -7.94
N TRP A 62 -8.73 15.92 -6.91
CA TRP A 62 -8.91 15.49 -5.52
C TRP A 62 -10.21 16.03 -4.95
N GLY A 63 -10.83 15.25 -4.07
CA GLY A 63 -12.02 15.64 -3.30
C GLY A 63 -11.97 15.06 -1.90
N PRO A 64 -13.00 15.29 -1.07
CA PRO A 64 -13.08 14.70 0.26
C PRO A 64 -13.17 13.17 0.20
N GLY A 65 -12.37 12.48 1.02
CA GLY A 65 -12.34 11.02 1.11
C GLY A 65 -13.34 10.41 2.10
N LEU A 66 -13.66 9.13 1.90
CA LEU A 66 -14.36 8.31 2.91
C LEU A 66 -13.39 7.79 3.98
N VAL A 67 -12.20 7.39 3.54
CA VAL A 67 -11.06 6.97 4.36
C VAL A 67 -9.92 7.93 4.03
N GLY A 68 -9.30 8.52 5.06
CA GLY A 68 -8.36 9.63 4.86
C GLY A 68 -9.06 10.99 4.72
N ALA A 69 -8.28 12.04 4.45
CA ALA A 69 -8.78 13.39 4.22
C ALA A 69 -9.26 13.59 2.77
N HIS A 70 -8.63 12.90 1.82
CA HIS A 70 -8.86 13.05 0.39
C HIS A 70 -9.19 11.72 -0.31
N ALA A 71 -9.72 11.84 -1.51
CA ALA A 71 -9.90 10.75 -2.46
C ALA A 71 -9.76 11.27 -3.90
N LEU A 72 -9.52 10.34 -4.82
CA LEU A 72 -9.60 10.60 -6.25
C LEU A 72 -11.03 11.00 -6.62
N ARG A 73 -11.15 12.11 -7.37
CA ARG A 73 -12.40 12.61 -7.91
C ARG A 73 -12.36 12.57 -9.43
N LEU A 74 -13.25 11.78 -10.00
CA LEU A 74 -13.51 11.72 -11.44
C LEU A 74 -14.81 12.46 -11.75
N PRO A 75 -14.79 13.54 -12.56
CA PRO A 75 -15.98 14.37 -12.81
C PRO A 75 -16.95 13.80 -13.85
N GLY A 76 -16.71 12.59 -14.37
CA GLY A 76 -17.53 11.99 -15.44
C GLY A 76 -17.32 12.62 -16.82
N ARG A 77 -16.27 13.43 -17.01
CA ARG A 77 -15.90 14.00 -18.31
C ARG A 77 -14.97 13.03 -19.06
N PRO A 78 -15.15 12.84 -20.39
CA PRO A 78 -14.24 12.01 -21.18
C PRO A 78 -12.78 12.39 -20.99
N GLY A 79 -11.91 11.40 -20.86
CA GLY A 79 -10.47 11.61 -20.64
C GLY A 79 -10.06 11.89 -19.20
N SER A 80 -10.97 11.84 -18.23
CA SER A 80 -10.63 11.94 -16.80
C SER A 80 -10.40 10.55 -16.20
N PHE A 81 -9.15 10.21 -15.92
CA PHE A 81 -8.74 8.92 -15.33
C PHE A 81 -7.38 9.03 -14.64
N VAL A 82 -6.92 7.93 -14.04
CA VAL A 82 -5.55 7.78 -13.54
C VAL A 82 -4.83 6.77 -14.42
N ASP A 83 -3.74 7.19 -15.03
CA ASP A 83 -2.89 6.35 -15.87
C ASP A 83 -1.77 5.73 -15.04
N VAL A 84 -1.50 4.44 -15.22
CA VAL A 84 -0.42 3.72 -14.52
C VAL A 84 0.62 3.23 -15.53
N PRO A 85 1.92 3.28 -15.22
CA PRO A 85 2.97 3.12 -16.22
C PRO A 85 3.09 1.70 -16.81
N ALA A 86 2.54 0.69 -16.13
CA ALA A 86 2.57 -0.69 -16.56
C ALA A 86 1.33 -1.45 -16.07
N PRO A 87 0.96 -2.58 -16.71
CA PRO A 87 -0.08 -3.46 -16.21
C PRO A 87 0.23 -3.95 -14.79
N VAL A 88 -0.63 -3.58 -13.84
CA VAL A 88 -0.47 -3.95 -12.43
C VAL A 88 -1.04 -5.34 -12.15
N VAL A 89 -2.07 -5.76 -12.89
CA VAL A 89 -2.78 -7.02 -12.69
C VAL A 89 -2.57 -7.94 -13.89
N ASP A 90 -2.11 -9.16 -13.63
CA ASP A 90 -2.07 -10.25 -14.61
C ASP A 90 -3.44 -10.94 -14.67
N THR A 91 -4.24 -10.55 -15.66
CA THR A 91 -5.61 -11.06 -15.84
C THR A 91 -5.67 -12.51 -16.36
N THR A 92 -4.52 -13.13 -16.65
CA THR A 92 -4.45 -14.56 -17.01
C THR A 92 -4.47 -15.49 -15.80
N LYS A 93 -4.33 -14.92 -14.59
CA LYS A 93 -4.33 -15.64 -13.31
C LYS A 93 -5.45 -15.16 -12.41
N SER A 94 -5.65 -15.85 -11.28
CA SER A 94 -6.55 -15.37 -10.23
C SER A 94 -6.01 -14.08 -9.62
N PHE A 95 -6.87 -13.08 -9.48
CA PHE A 95 -6.55 -11.81 -8.85
C PHE A 95 -7.70 -11.33 -7.95
N THR A 96 -7.45 -10.30 -7.16
CA THR A 96 -8.47 -9.60 -6.38
C THR A 96 -8.23 -8.11 -6.53
N ALA A 97 -9.31 -7.35 -6.77
CA ALA A 97 -9.32 -5.91 -6.76
C ALA A 97 -10.45 -5.43 -5.85
N ALA A 98 -10.20 -4.36 -5.10
CA ALA A 98 -11.18 -3.77 -4.20
C ALA A 98 -10.96 -2.26 -4.15
N ALA A 99 -12.07 -1.50 -4.06
CA ALA A 99 -12.03 -0.05 -3.97
C ALA A 99 -13.25 0.46 -3.18
N TRP A 100 -13.07 1.59 -2.50
CA TRP A 100 -14.18 2.40 -2.01
C TRP A 100 -14.61 3.37 -3.10
N VAL A 101 -15.87 3.27 -3.55
CA VAL A 101 -16.38 4.09 -4.65
C VAL A 101 -17.66 4.79 -4.20
N LYS A 102 -17.70 6.12 -4.38
CA LYS A 102 -18.93 6.91 -4.30
C LYS A 102 -19.33 7.32 -5.70
N VAL A 103 -20.48 6.84 -6.14
CA VAL A 103 -21.06 7.19 -7.44
C VAL A 103 -21.92 8.44 -7.28
N ASN A 104 -21.71 9.44 -8.13
CA ASN A 104 -22.42 10.74 -8.06
C ASN A 104 -23.73 10.78 -8.85
N ASP A 105 -23.95 9.82 -9.75
CA ASP A 105 -25.16 9.70 -10.56
C ASP A 105 -25.64 8.25 -10.55
N VAL A 106 -26.88 8.03 -10.14
CA VAL A 106 -27.50 6.70 -10.04
C VAL A 106 -28.61 6.49 -11.08
N SER A 107 -28.74 7.40 -12.05
CA SER A 107 -29.77 7.34 -13.10
C SER A 107 -29.47 6.33 -14.21
N GLY A 108 -28.30 5.68 -14.18
CA GLY A 108 -27.90 4.66 -15.14
C GLY A 108 -26.76 3.78 -14.60
N PHE A 109 -26.28 2.86 -15.43
CA PHE A 109 -25.11 2.05 -15.09
C PHE A 109 -23.86 2.92 -15.05
N GLN A 110 -23.16 2.90 -13.92
CA GLN A 110 -21.87 3.55 -13.74
C GLN A 110 -20.84 2.46 -13.48
N THR A 111 -19.74 2.48 -14.22
CA THR A 111 -18.64 1.53 -14.05
C THR A 111 -17.40 2.31 -13.65
N PHE A 112 -16.77 1.87 -12.57
CA PHE A 112 -15.39 2.21 -12.26
C PHE A 112 -14.52 1.05 -12.72
N VAL A 113 -13.47 1.35 -13.49
CA VAL A 113 -12.50 0.38 -14.01
C VAL A 113 -11.11 0.84 -13.61
#